data_AF-A0A920NPY8-F1
#
_entry.id   AF-A0A920NPY8-F1
#
_cell.length_a   1.000
_cell.length_b   1.000
_cell.length_c   1.000
_cell.angle_alpha   90.00
_cell.angle_beta   90.00
_cell.angle_gamma   90.00
#
_symmetry.space_group_name_H-M   'P 1'
#
loop_
_entity.id
_entity.type
_entity.pdbx_description
1 polymer ?
#
loop_
_entity_poly.entity_id
_entity_poly.type
_entity_poly.pdbx_seq_one_letter_code
_entity_poly.pdbx_strand_id
1 'polypeptide(L)'
;MLTISVLKETVVGENRVALVPESVKRLAKQGITILVQEGAGVEAGFRPKDYETAGAAIVADYDELLKEGHIFLKVQVVCLQDGMLEIVDPLNKGFLGNWLYESL
;
A
#
# COMPACT_ATOMS: atom_id res chain seq x y z
N MET A 1 -7.96 -2.66 -18.10
CA MET A 1 -8.55 -1.56 -17.29
C MET A 1 -7.48 -1.15 -16.29
N LEU A 2 -7.30 0.14 -15.99
CA LEU A 2 -6.28 0.57 -15.04
C LEU A 2 -6.70 0.17 -13.61
N THR A 3 -5.78 -0.46 -12.87
CA THR A 3 -6.00 -0.90 -11.48
C THR A 3 -4.99 -0.23 -10.56
N ILE A 4 -5.47 0.40 -9.50
CA ILE A 4 -4.66 0.98 -8.44
C ILE A 4 -4.83 0.12 -7.18
N SER A 5 -3.72 -0.36 -6.63
CA SER A 5 -3.68 -1.16 -5.41
C SER A 5 -3.17 -0.31 -4.24
N VAL A 6 -3.99 -0.12 -3.22
CA VAL A 6 -3.64 0.60 -1.99
C VAL A 6 -3.12 -0.42 -0.98
N LEU A 7 -1.82 -0.36 -0.71
CA LEU A 7 -1.15 -1.31 0.19
C LEU A 7 -1.24 -0.83 1.64
N LYS A 8 -1.29 -1.78 2.58
CA LYS A 8 -1.30 -1.51 4.02
C LYS A 8 0.09 -1.02 4.46
N GLU A 9 0.11 -0.07 5.38
CA GLU A 9 1.34 0.33 6.07
C GLU A 9 1.74 -0.71 7.12
N THR A 10 3.04 -1.03 7.18
CA THR A 10 3.57 -2.07 8.07
C THR A 10 4.60 -1.52 9.07
N VAL A 11 5.11 -0.31 8.84
CA VAL A 11 6.05 0.36 9.75
C VAL A 11 5.33 0.71 11.04
N VAL A 12 5.92 0.34 12.17
CA VAL A 12 5.33 0.60 13.49
C VAL A 12 5.20 2.12 13.70
N GLY A 13 3.99 2.56 14.05
CA GLY A 13 3.67 3.97 14.26
C GLY A 13 3.30 4.76 13.00
N GLU A 14 3.33 4.13 11.82
CA GLU A 14 2.75 4.73 10.62
C GLU A 14 1.23 4.47 10.58
N ASN A 15 0.46 5.52 10.85
CA ASN A 15 -0.99 5.45 10.91
C ASN A 15 -1.68 6.02 9.66
N ARG A 16 -0.93 6.55 8.68
CA ARG A 16 -1.50 7.13 7.46
C ARG A 16 -1.90 6.05 6.46
N VAL A 17 -2.59 6.48 5.41
CA VAL A 17 -2.92 5.66 4.23
C VAL A 17 -2.72 6.48 2.98
N ALA A 18 -2.26 5.83 1.91
CA ALA A 18 -1.90 6.52 0.67
C ALA A 18 -3.11 7.00 -0.14
N LEU A 19 -4.29 6.42 0.08
CA LEU A 19 -5.51 6.80 -0.62
C LEU A 19 -6.71 6.70 0.33
N VAL A 20 -7.40 7.84 0.53
CA VAL A 20 -8.58 7.92 1.41
C VAL A 20 -9.88 7.60 0.64
N PRO A 21 -10.97 7.18 1.31
CA PRO A 21 -12.24 6.84 0.66
C PRO A 21 -12.83 7.94 -0.24
N GLU A 22 -12.62 9.21 0.10
CA GLU A 22 -13.08 10.31 -0.78
C GLU A 22 -12.38 10.29 -2.14
N SER A 23 -11.06 10.08 -2.16
CA SER A 23 -10.27 9.98 -3.38
C SER A 23 -10.60 8.72 -4.16
N VAL A 24 -10.82 7.59 -3.47
CA VAL A 24 -11.32 6.33 -4.06
C VAL A 24 -12.58 6.58 -4.87
N LYS A 25 -13.57 7.26 -4.27
CA LYS A 25 -14.84 7.59 -4.93
C LYS A 25 -14.66 8.42 -6.20
N ARG A 26 -13.70 9.33 -6.22
CA ARG A 26 -13.40 10.16 -7.39
C ARG A 26 -12.75 9.34 -8.51
N LEU A 27 -11.80 8.47 -8.18
CA LEU A 27 -11.09 7.61 -9.14
C LEU A 27 -12.00 6.51 -9.69
N ALA A 28 -12.80 5.86 -8.84
CA ALA A 28 -13.76 4.84 -9.25
C ALA A 28 -14.78 5.41 -10.26
N LYS A 29 -15.23 6.66 -10.07
CA LYS A 29 -16.11 7.36 -11.03
C LYS A 29 -15.47 7.60 -12.40
N GLN A 30 -14.15 7.60 -12.49
CA GLN A 30 -13.41 7.70 -13.76
C GLN A 30 -13.19 6.33 -14.42
N GLY A 31 -13.74 5.25 -13.85
CA GLY A 31 -13.60 3.89 -14.38
C GLY A 31 -12.28 3.20 -13.98
N ILE A 32 -11.58 3.72 -12.97
CA ILE A 32 -10.37 3.08 -12.43
C ILE A 32 -10.78 2.04 -11.39
N THR A 33 -10.25 0.82 -11.51
CA THR A 33 -10.43 -0.20 -10.48
C THR A 33 -9.56 0.13 -9.28
N ILE A 34 -10.15 0.16 -8.09
CA ILE A 34 -9.41 0.38 -6.85
C ILE A 34 -9.48 -0.90 -6.01
N LEU A 35 -8.31 -1.45 -5.70
CA LEU A 35 -8.15 -2.55 -4.76
C LEU A 35 -7.50 -2.00 -3.48
N VAL A 36 -8.03 -2.35 -2.32
CA VAL A 36 -7.52 -1.88 -1.02
C VAL A 36 -7.16 -3.09 -0.19
N GLN A 37 -5.93 -3.15 0.29
CA GLN A 37 -5.50 -4.22 1.17
C GLN A 37 -6.32 -4.24 2.46
N GLU A 38 -6.70 -5.42 2.90
CA GLU A 38 -7.39 -5.59 4.18
C GLU A 38 -6.57 -4.93 5.32
N GLY A 39 -7.24 -4.08 6.09
CA GLY A 39 -6.63 -3.32 7.17
C GLY A 39 -5.92 -2.03 6.74
N ALA A 40 -5.81 -1.73 5.44
CA ALA A 40 -5.29 -0.44 5.00
C ALA A 40 -6.22 0.71 5.44
N GLY A 41 -5.64 1.75 6.05
CA GLY A 41 -6.38 2.91 6.53
C GLY A 41 -7.16 2.73 7.83
N VAL A 42 -7.13 1.55 8.46
CA VAL A 42 -7.77 1.34 9.78
C VAL A 42 -7.16 2.26 10.84
N GLU A 43 -5.83 2.33 10.91
CA GLU A 43 -5.11 3.24 11.81
C GLU A 43 -5.31 4.72 11.44
N ALA A 44 -5.70 5.00 10.19
CA ALA A 44 -6.07 6.34 9.72
C ALA A 44 -7.53 6.70 10.04
N GLY A 45 -8.29 5.79 10.66
CA GLY A 45 -9.71 5.98 11.01
C GLY A 45 -10.71 5.60 9.91
N PHE A 46 -10.28 4.92 8.84
CA PHE A 46 -11.15 4.45 7.77
C PHE A 46 -11.42 2.96 7.91
N ARG A 47 -12.70 2.59 7.95
CA ARG A 47 -13.10 1.18 8.01
C ARG A 47 -13.16 0.59 6.61
N PRO A 48 -13.03 -0.74 6.45
CA PRO A 48 -13.21 -1.42 5.16
C PRO A 48 -14.51 -1.02 4.46
N LYS A 49 -15.60 -0.83 5.23
CA LYS A 49 -16.89 -0.43 4.68
C LYS A 49 -16.90 0.95 4.00
N ASP A 50 -16.04 1.86 4.45
CA ASP A 50 -15.96 3.21 3.89
C ASP A 50 -15.34 3.15 2.48
N TYR A 51 -14.37 2.24 2.26
CA TYR A 51 -13.78 1.96 0.95
C TYR A 51 -14.74 1.24 0.00
N GLU A 52 -15.44 0.21 0.48
CA GLU A 52 -16.46 -0.49 -0.32
C GLU A 52 -17.55 0.47 -0.81
N THR A 53 -18.03 1.34 0.08
CA THR A 53 -19.05 2.35 -0.24
C THR A 53 -18.53 3.39 -1.25
N ALA A 54 -17.21 3.63 -1.26
CA ALA A 54 -16.56 4.49 -2.22
C ALA A 54 -16.32 3.81 -3.59
N GLY A 55 -16.53 2.50 -3.71
CA GLY A 55 -16.37 1.74 -4.96
C GLY A 55 -15.04 1.01 -5.09
N ALA A 56 -14.32 0.79 -4.00
CA ALA A 56 -13.15 -0.10 -3.98
C ALA A 56 -13.55 -1.53 -3.59
N ALA A 57 -12.73 -2.50 -3.98
CA ALA A 57 -12.77 -3.86 -3.44
C ALA A 57 -11.72 -4.02 -2.33
N ILE A 58 -12.09 -4.72 -1.25
CA ILE A 58 -11.16 -5.10 -0.20
C ILE A 58 -10.53 -6.45 -0.56
N VAL A 59 -9.21 -6.54 -0.51
CA VAL A 59 -8.44 -7.74 -0.86
C VAL A 59 -7.52 -8.10 0.30
N ALA A 60 -7.64 -9.31 0.84
CA ALA A 60 -6.82 -9.77 1.96
C ALA A 60 -5.44 -10.26 1.49
N ASP A 61 -5.38 -10.88 0.31
CA ASP A 61 -4.17 -11.45 -0.24
C ASP A 61 -3.27 -10.37 -0.87
N TYR A 62 -2.04 -10.27 -0.36
CA TYR A 62 -1.04 -9.33 -0.87
C TYR A 62 -0.57 -9.71 -2.28
N ASP A 63 -0.45 -11.00 -2.58
CA ASP A 63 0.01 -11.48 -3.88
C ASP A 63 -1.04 -11.22 -4.96
N GLU A 64 -2.33 -11.31 -4.61
CA GLU A 64 -3.43 -10.91 -5.50
C GLU A 64 -3.36 -9.42 -5.83
N LEU A 65 -3.12 -8.56 -4.84
CA LEU A 65 -2.97 -7.11 -5.05
C LEU A 65 -1.81 -6.77 -5.99
N LEU A 66 -0.67 -7.45 -5.83
CA LEU A 66 0.50 -7.29 -6.68
C LEU A 66 0.28 -7.79 -8.11
N LYS A 67 -0.47 -8.89 -8.26
CA LYS A 67 -0.76 -9.47 -9.56
C LYS A 67 -1.75 -8.64 -10.38
N GLU A 68 -2.78 -8.09 -9.73
CA GLU A 68 -3.86 -7.34 -10.40
C GLU A 68 -3.56 -5.82 -10.51
N GLY A 69 -2.66 -5.31 -9.68
CA GLY A 69 -2.31 -3.89 -9.61
C GLY A 69 -1.40 -3.43 -10.75
N HIS A 70 -1.68 -2.24 -11.28
CA HIS A 70 -0.78 -1.54 -12.23
C HIS A 70 -0.02 -0.41 -11.55
N ILE A 71 -0.65 0.25 -10.58
CA ILE A 71 -0.07 1.33 -9.77
C ILE A 71 -0.25 0.95 -8.30
N PHE A 72 0.84 1.01 -7.53
CA PHE A 72 0.85 0.66 -6.12
C PHE A 72 1.01 1.93 -5.29
N LEU A 73 0.10 2.14 -4.34
CA LEU A 73 0.09 3.32 -3.48
C LEU A 73 0.51 2.96 -2.07
N LYS A 74 1.52 3.67 -1.59
CA LYS A 74 2.07 3.58 -0.24
C LYS A 74 2.57 4.94 0.21
N VAL A 75 2.54 5.18 1.51
CA VAL A 75 3.04 6.40 2.16
C VAL A 75 4.53 6.27 2.44
N GLN A 76 4.95 5.13 2.97
CA GLN A 76 6.34 4.85 3.30
C GLN A 76 7.18 4.61 2.03
N VAL A 77 8.49 4.84 2.17
CA VAL A 77 9.45 4.60 1.08
C VAL A 77 9.49 3.11 0.78
N VAL A 78 9.44 2.79 -0.50
CA VAL A 78 9.64 1.45 -1.02
C VAL A 78 10.94 1.42 -1.81
N CYS A 79 11.70 0.34 -1.70
CA CYS A 79 12.62 -0.04 -2.76
C CYS A 79 11.96 -1.08 -3.64
N LEU A 80 12.40 -1.10 -4.88
CA LEU A 80 12.20 -2.25 -5.75
C LEU A 80 13.50 -3.04 -5.71
N GLN A 81 13.46 -4.23 -5.15
CA GLN A 81 14.60 -5.14 -5.08
C GLN A 81 14.16 -6.47 -5.69
N ASP A 82 14.92 -6.96 -6.69
CA ASP A 82 14.64 -8.19 -7.44
C ASP A 82 13.21 -8.30 -8.04
N GLY A 83 12.59 -7.16 -8.36
CA GLY A 83 11.23 -7.11 -8.90
C GLY A 83 10.13 -7.20 -7.84
N MET A 84 10.48 -7.21 -6.56
CA MET A 84 9.55 -7.16 -5.45
C MET A 84 9.48 -5.75 -4.84
N LEU A 85 8.27 -5.31 -4.50
CA LEU A 85 8.03 -4.11 -3.71
C LEU A 85 8.35 -4.43 -2.24
N GLU A 86 9.54 -4.01 -1.81
CA GLU A 86 9.96 -4.13 -0.42
C GLU A 86 9.92 -2.76 0.27
N ILE A 87 9.53 -2.78 1.54
CA ILE A 87 9.46 -1.57 2.35
C ILE A 87 10.86 -1.31 2.87
N VAL A 88 11.44 -0.21 2.41
CA VAL A 88 12.66 0.30 3.01
C VAL A 88 12.26 1.14 4.18
N ASP A 89 12.36 0.55 5.37
CA ASP A 89 12.40 1.33 6.59
C ASP A 89 13.87 1.70 6.87
N PRO A 90 14.29 2.96 6.64
CA PRO A 90 15.65 3.40 6.90
C PRO A 90 16.02 3.37 8.40
N LEU A 91 15.04 3.19 9.28
CA LEU A 91 15.21 3.08 10.73
C LEU A 91 15.16 1.63 11.22
N ASN A 92 14.77 0.68 10.36
CA ASN A 92 14.81 -0.74 10.68
C ASN A 92 16.26 -1.23 10.61
N LYS A 93 16.76 -1.77 11.72
CA LYS A 93 18.16 -2.22 11.87
C LYS A 93 18.60 -3.26 10.83
N GLY A 94 17.66 -3.93 10.15
CA GLY A 94 17.96 -4.85 9.05
C GLY A 94 18.40 -4.17 7.74
N PHE A 95 17.97 -2.93 7.48
CA PHE A 95 18.28 -2.23 6.21
C PHE A 95 19.71 -1.68 6.17
N LEU A 96 20.17 -1.09 7.28
CA LEU A 96 21.55 -0.60 7.42
C LEU A 96 22.56 -1.70 7.77
N GLY A 97 22.08 -2.88 8.19
CA GLY A 97 22.91 -3.97 8.72
C GLY A 97 23.83 -4.64 7.68
N ASN A 98 23.38 -4.76 6.42
CA ASN A 98 24.19 -5.42 5.38
C ASN A 98 25.01 -4.43 4.53
N TRP A 99 24.48 -3.23 4.22
CA TRP A 99 25.18 -2.30 3.32
C TRP A 99 26.39 -1.60 3.96
N LEU A 100 26.38 -1.34 5.26
CA LEU A 100 27.49 -0.69 5.97
C LEU A 100 28.62 -1.65 6.40
N TYR A 101 28.34 -2.95 6.52
CA TYR A 101 29.32 -3.94 7.00
C TYR A 101 30.12 -4.62 5.88
N GLU A 102 29.60 -4.68 4.65
CA GLU A 102 30.32 -5.23 3.50
C GLU A 102 31.26 -4.22 2.81
N SER A 103 31.25 -2.96 3.25
CA SER A 103 32.06 -1.85 2.71
C SER A 103 33.21 -1.41 3.64
N LEU A 104 33.45 -2.14 4.74
CA LEU A 104 34.57 -1.98 5.67
C LEU A 104 35.38 -3.28 5.74
#